data_AF-A0A2I4CVD8-F1
#
_entry.id   AF-A0A2I4CVD8-F1
#
_cell.length_a   1.000
_cell.length_b   1.000
_cell.length_c   1.000
_cell.angle_alpha   90.00
_cell.angle_beta   90.00
_cell.angle_gamma   90.00
#
_symmetry.space_group_name_H-M   'P 1'
#
loop_
_entity.id
_entity.type
_entity.pdbx_description
1 polymer ?
#
loop_
_entity_poly.entity_id
_entity_poly.type
_entity_poly.pdbx_seq_one_letter_code
_entity_poly.pdbx_strand_id
1 'polypeptide(L)'
;MHAWKEGRLSDDIIAEQRKVEAAELVIFQFPMYWFSVPAIMKGWIDRVLSQGFAFSLQKMYSNGIFKDKKAMLSFTTRSLESMFSPTGIDGDMNVTLWPLQNGILHYCGFHVLAPQIFWAPASAADEDRKSMMEAWRTRLQGLLEEKTLSFFSLDCFDEKTFQLKPDVQEKQASKEFGLTAGIHLNKPLPPHNQMKAGC
;
A
#
# COMPACT_ATOMS: atom_id res chain seq x y z
N MET A 1 -5.73 12.23 -19.08
CA MET A 1 -4.78 11.77 -20.12
C MET A 1 -4.30 12.88 -21.05
N HIS A 2 -5.18 13.66 -21.70
CA HIS A 2 -4.77 14.71 -22.67
C HIS A 2 -3.82 15.77 -22.09
N ALA A 3 -4.16 16.35 -20.94
CA ALA A 3 -3.30 17.38 -20.32
C ALA A 3 -1.89 16.87 -19.97
N TRP A 4 -1.75 15.63 -19.51
CA TRP A 4 -0.44 15.02 -19.28
C TRP A 4 0.32 14.79 -20.59
N LYS A 5 -0.32 14.17 -21.59
CA LYS A 5 0.29 13.90 -22.91
C LYS A 5 0.75 15.17 -23.63
N GLU A 6 0.01 16.26 -23.45
CA GLU A 6 0.26 17.54 -24.11
C GLU A 6 1.12 18.49 -23.25
N GLY A 7 1.58 18.06 -22.06
CA GLY A 7 2.41 18.88 -21.18
C GLY A 7 1.70 20.10 -20.59
N ARG A 8 0.38 20.02 -20.40
CA ARG A 8 -0.50 21.10 -19.90
C ARG A 8 -1.00 20.87 -18.47
N LEU A 9 -0.30 20.07 -17.68
CA LEU A 9 -0.59 19.96 -16.25
C LEU A 9 -0.15 21.24 -15.53
N SER A 10 -0.78 21.52 -14.39
CA SER A 10 -0.37 22.62 -13.51
C SER A 10 1.07 22.42 -13.03
N ASP A 11 1.83 23.51 -12.91
CA ASP A 11 3.26 23.47 -12.58
C ASP A 11 3.55 22.77 -11.24
N ASP A 12 2.67 22.95 -10.25
CA ASP A 12 2.77 22.28 -8.96
C ASP A 12 2.65 20.75 -9.08
N ILE A 13 1.75 20.26 -9.94
CA ILE A 13 1.61 18.82 -10.23
C ILE A 13 2.88 18.30 -10.92
N ILE A 14 3.39 19.03 -11.91
CA ILE A 14 4.61 18.63 -12.64
C ILE A 14 5.80 18.56 -11.69
N ALA A 15 5.93 19.52 -10.78
CA ALA A 15 6.99 19.52 -9.77
C ALA A 15 6.95 18.29 -8.86
N GLU A 16 5.75 17.85 -8.44
CA GLU A 16 5.59 16.64 -7.64
C GLU A 16 5.83 15.36 -8.46
N GLN A 17 5.39 15.32 -9.71
CA GLN A 17 5.65 14.18 -10.61
C GLN A 17 7.15 13.95 -10.80
N ARG A 18 7.94 15.02 -11.00
CA ARG A 18 9.40 14.94 -11.12
C ARG A 18 10.07 14.33 -9.89
N LYS A 19 9.56 14.62 -8.68
CA LYS A 19 10.08 14.01 -7.44
C LYS A 19 9.83 12.49 -7.43
N VAL A 20 8.63 12.07 -7.83
CA VAL A 20 8.28 10.64 -7.92
C VAL A 20 9.11 9.93 -9.00
N GLU A 21 9.36 10.57 -10.13
CA GLU A 21 10.23 10.05 -11.20
C GLU A 21 11.67 9.83 -10.72
N ALA A 22 12.22 10.79 -9.97
CA ALA A 22 13.58 10.71 -9.45
C ALA A 22 13.75 9.71 -8.29
N ALA A 23 12.67 9.38 -7.57
CA ALA A 23 12.74 8.53 -6.38
C ALA A 23 12.77 7.03 -6.72
N GLU A 24 13.68 6.28 -6.09
CA GLU A 24 13.65 4.80 -6.09
C GLU A 24 12.66 4.26 -5.03
N LEU A 25 12.48 5.01 -3.95
CA LEU A 25 11.56 4.71 -2.84
C LEU A 25 10.73 5.94 -2.47
N VAL A 26 9.42 5.76 -2.32
CA VAL A 26 8.49 6.80 -1.84
C VAL A 26 7.91 6.39 -0.49
N ILE A 27 8.16 7.19 0.56
CA ILE A 27 7.59 6.97 1.90
C ILE A 27 6.47 7.99 2.14
N PHE A 28 5.26 7.47 2.38
CA PHE A 28 4.10 8.27 2.73
C PHE A 28 4.00 8.39 4.26
N GLN A 29 4.47 9.51 4.82
CA GLN A 29 4.36 9.80 6.25
C GLN A 29 3.05 10.55 6.57
N PHE A 30 2.19 10.01 7.45
CA PHE A 30 0.95 10.68 7.85
C PHE A 30 0.40 10.25 9.21
N PRO A 31 -0.41 11.08 9.89
CA PRO A 31 -1.33 10.59 10.92
C PRO A 31 -2.53 9.90 10.26
N MET A 32 -2.90 8.71 10.72
CA MET A 32 -4.12 8.04 10.26
C MET A 32 -5.35 8.83 10.71
N TYR A 33 -6.13 9.33 9.75
CA TYR A 33 -7.41 10.00 9.99
C TYR A 33 -8.53 9.23 9.31
N TRP A 34 -9.59 8.93 10.08
CA TRP A 34 -10.75 8.19 9.58
C TRP A 34 -10.36 6.91 8.84
N PHE A 35 -9.48 6.11 9.44
CA PHE A 35 -9.00 4.84 8.87
C PHE A 35 -8.33 4.98 7.49
N SER A 36 -7.83 6.18 7.17
CA SER A 36 -7.19 6.47 5.90
C SER A 36 -6.13 7.57 6.04
N VAL A 37 -5.65 8.06 4.89
CA VAL A 37 -4.74 9.19 4.79
C VAL A 37 -5.49 10.52 5.03
N PRO A 38 -4.82 11.58 5.52
CA PRO A 38 -5.43 12.91 5.61
C PRO A 38 -5.90 13.41 4.24
N ALA A 39 -6.94 14.24 4.23
CA ALA A 39 -7.54 14.76 2.99
C ALA A 39 -6.53 15.44 2.06
N ILE A 40 -5.55 16.17 2.60
CA ILE A 40 -4.48 16.80 1.81
C ILE A 40 -3.62 15.76 1.08
N MET A 41 -3.32 14.62 1.73
CA MET A 41 -2.56 13.53 1.10
C MET A 41 -3.41 12.80 0.06
N LYS A 42 -4.70 12.59 0.33
CA LYS A 42 -5.62 12.06 -0.69
C LYS A 42 -5.71 12.98 -1.91
N GLY A 43 -5.77 14.29 -1.70
CA GLY A 43 -5.73 15.29 -2.78
C GLY A 43 -4.42 15.27 -3.56
N TRP A 44 -3.28 15.08 -2.89
CA TRP A 44 -1.99 14.87 -3.55
C TRP A 44 -2.03 13.61 -4.42
N ILE A 45 -2.52 12.49 -3.90
CA ILE A 45 -2.67 11.22 -4.64
C ILE A 45 -3.51 11.45 -5.90
N ASP A 46 -4.67 12.08 -5.76
CA ASP A 46 -5.63 12.29 -6.86
C ASP A 46 -5.08 13.20 -7.97
N ARG A 47 -4.27 14.20 -7.61
CA ARG A 47 -3.71 15.17 -8.56
C ARG A 47 -2.41 14.69 -9.20
N VAL A 48 -1.51 14.10 -8.41
CA VAL A 48 -0.14 13.75 -8.82
C VAL A 48 -0.11 12.39 -9.50
N LEU A 49 -0.76 11.37 -8.92
CA LEU A 49 -0.82 10.02 -9.47
C LEU A 49 -1.85 9.92 -10.61
N SER A 50 -1.73 10.81 -11.58
CA SER A 50 -2.67 10.96 -12.70
C SER A 50 -2.52 9.89 -13.77
N GLN A 51 -3.60 9.64 -14.51
CA GLN A 51 -3.61 8.69 -15.63
C GLN A 51 -2.66 9.13 -16.76
N GLY A 52 -1.79 8.21 -17.19
CA GLY A 52 -0.69 8.43 -18.13
C GLY A 52 0.65 8.53 -17.42
N PHE A 53 0.67 9.16 -16.25
CA PHE A 53 1.86 9.28 -15.40
C PHE A 53 2.04 8.09 -14.45
N ALA A 54 1.05 7.80 -13.61
CA ALA A 54 1.16 6.77 -12.57
C ALA A 54 0.47 5.45 -12.94
N PHE A 55 -0.58 5.50 -13.76
CA PHE A 55 -1.31 4.32 -14.20
C PHE A 55 -1.91 4.50 -15.61
N SER A 56 -2.28 3.40 -16.23
CA SER A 56 -3.14 3.37 -17.43
C SER A 56 -3.93 2.06 -17.47
N LEU A 57 -4.96 1.95 -18.31
CA LEU A 57 -5.73 0.70 -18.42
C LEU A 57 -4.86 -0.49 -18.88
N GLN A 58 -3.76 -0.24 -19.60
CA GLN A 58 -2.81 -1.26 -20.06
C GLN A 58 -1.67 -1.51 -19.05
N LYS A 59 -1.46 -0.60 -18.08
CA LYS A 59 -0.37 -0.65 -17.11
C LYS A 59 -0.95 -0.46 -15.71
N MET A 60 -1.41 -1.56 -15.12
CA MET A 60 -1.98 -1.65 -13.78
C MET A 60 -1.22 -2.73 -12.99
N TYR A 61 -1.28 -2.65 -11.66
CA TYR A 61 -0.74 -3.67 -10.74
C TYR A 61 0.71 -4.06 -11.09
N SER A 62 1.05 -5.35 -11.16
CA SER A 62 2.40 -5.83 -11.48
C SER A 62 2.96 -5.33 -12.83
N ASN A 63 2.10 -4.88 -13.75
CA ASN A 63 2.48 -4.28 -15.03
C ASN A 63 2.44 -2.74 -15.01
N GLY A 64 2.28 -2.14 -13.83
CA GLY A 64 2.16 -0.71 -13.60
C GLY A 64 3.41 0.09 -13.99
N ILE A 65 3.26 1.42 -14.02
CA ILE A 65 4.31 2.33 -14.46
C ILE A 65 5.48 2.37 -13.47
N PHE A 66 5.20 2.21 -12.18
CA PHE A 66 6.18 2.27 -11.10
C PHE A 66 6.71 0.91 -10.62
N LYS A 67 6.67 -0.12 -11.49
CA LYS A 67 7.13 -1.49 -11.19
C LYS A 67 8.59 -1.62 -10.75
N ASP A 68 9.43 -0.64 -11.09
CA ASP A 68 10.84 -0.62 -10.69
C ASP A 68 11.08 0.23 -9.43
N LYS A 69 10.02 0.71 -8.77
CA LYS A 69 10.08 1.57 -7.58
C LYS A 69 9.44 0.89 -6.37
N LYS A 70 9.90 1.25 -5.18
CA LYS A 70 9.30 0.84 -3.91
C LYS A 70 8.42 1.95 -3.31
N ALA A 71 7.41 1.57 -2.55
CA ALA A 71 6.63 2.51 -1.76
C ALA A 71 6.30 1.93 -0.38
N MET A 72 6.15 2.80 0.62
CA MET A 72 5.81 2.39 1.99
C MET A 72 4.86 3.40 2.64
N LEU A 73 3.91 2.89 3.42
CA LEU A 73 3.12 3.70 4.34
C LEU A 73 3.84 3.77 5.69
N SER A 74 4.11 4.98 6.18
CA SER A 74 4.63 5.23 7.53
C SER A 74 3.64 6.11 8.27
N PHE A 75 2.98 5.61 9.31
CA PHE A 75 1.91 6.38 9.92
C PHE A 75 1.76 6.18 11.41
N THR A 76 1.19 7.20 12.06
CA THR A 76 0.86 7.18 13.47
C THR A 76 -0.63 6.95 13.65
N THR A 77 -1.02 6.19 14.66
CA THR A 77 -2.43 6.02 15.05
C THR A 77 -2.70 6.70 16.39
N ARG A 78 -3.97 6.99 16.69
CA ARG A 78 -4.39 7.26 18.08
C ARG A 78 -4.60 5.96 18.86
N SER A 79 -5.09 4.92 18.19
CA SER A 79 -5.45 3.65 18.81
C SER A 79 -4.24 2.80 19.19
N LEU A 80 -4.41 1.99 20.23
CA LEU A 80 -3.46 0.93 20.58
C LEU A 80 -3.46 -0.15 19.50
N GLU A 81 -2.34 -0.88 19.36
CA GLU A 81 -2.23 -2.01 18.44
C GLU A 81 -3.31 -3.08 18.71
N SER A 82 -3.63 -3.35 19.97
CA SER A 82 -4.63 -4.34 20.38
C SER A 82 -6.04 -4.05 19.86
N MET A 83 -6.37 -2.79 19.58
CA MET A 83 -7.65 -2.39 19.01
C MET A 83 -7.80 -2.87 17.56
N PHE A 84 -6.70 -3.20 16.88
CA PHE A 84 -6.66 -3.73 15.52
C PHE A 84 -6.41 -5.26 15.45
N SER A 85 -6.55 -5.95 16.57
CA SER A 85 -6.48 -7.41 16.64
C SER A 85 -7.76 -8.06 16.08
N PRO A 86 -7.80 -9.39 15.86
CA PRO A 86 -9.01 -10.09 15.39
C PRO A 86 -10.25 -9.91 16.28
N THR A 87 -10.08 -9.51 17.54
CA THR A 87 -11.16 -9.22 18.50
C THR A 87 -11.22 -7.74 18.89
N GLY A 88 -10.41 -6.90 18.25
CA GLY A 88 -10.34 -5.47 18.51
C GLY A 88 -11.48 -4.70 17.84
N ILE A 89 -11.90 -3.61 18.49
CA ILE A 89 -13.05 -2.80 18.04
C ILE A 89 -12.80 -2.05 16.72
N ASP A 90 -11.55 -1.74 16.40
CA ASP A 90 -11.17 -1.04 15.17
C ASP A 90 -11.05 -2.00 13.96
N GLY A 91 -11.11 -3.31 14.21
CA GLY A 91 -11.06 -4.36 13.19
C GLY A 91 -9.65 -4.68 12.70
N ASP A 92 -9.54 -5.61 11.74
CA ASP A 92 -8.24 -6.07 11.24
C ASP A 92 -7.54 -4.99 10.39
N MET A 93 -6.34 -4.56 10.80
CA MET A 93 -5.51 -3.60 10.06
C MET A 93 -5.22 -4.06 8.62
N ASN A 94 -5.21 -5.37 8.34
CA ASN A 94 -5.02 -5.86 6.98
C ASN A 94 -6.14 -5.39 6.04
N VAL A 95 -7.37 -5.30 6.54
CA VAL A 95 -8.53 -4.79 5.78
C VAL A 95 -8.40 -3.28 5.59
N THR A 96 -8.02 -2.56 6.64
CA THR A 96 -7.86 -1.10 6.61
C THR A 96 -6.81 -0.66 5.58
N LEU A 97 -5.70 -1.39 5.46
CA LEU A 97 -4.60 -0.99 4.57
C LEU A 97 -4.77 -1.42 3.12
N TRP A 98 -5.59 -2.43 2.84
CA TRP A 98 -5.77 -2.97 1.49
C TRP A 98 -6.12 -1.90 0.43
N PRO A 99 -7.06 -0.96 0.66
CA PRO A 99 -7.38 0.06 -0.33
C PRO A 99 -6.19 0.98 -0.68
N LEU A 100 -5.32 1.29 0.28
CA LEU A 100 -4.16 2.14 0.05
C LEU A 100 -3.02 1.36 -0.60
N GLN A 101 -2.68 0.19 -0.05
CA GLN A 101 -1.55 -0.60 -0.52
C GLN A 101 -1.85 -1.28 -1.87
N ASN A 102 -2.98 -1.97 -2.01
CA ASN A 102 -3.36 -2.59 -3.28
C ASN A 102 -3.97 -1.58 -4.26
N GLY A 103 -4.97 -0.82 -3.79
CA GLY A 103 -5.80 0.02 -4.66
C GLY A 103 -5.13 1.29 -5.18
N ILE A 104 -4.08 1.78 -4.50
CA ILE A 104 -3.34 2.98 -4.92
C ILE A 104 -1.90 2.61 -5.29
N LEU A 105 -1.11 2.11 -4.34
CA LEU A 105 0.32 1.92 -4.54
C LEU A 105 0.60 0.79 -5.54
N HIS A 106 0.11 -0.42 -5.25
CA HIS A 106 0.32 -1.57 -6.11
C HIS A 106 -0.34 -1.35 -7.47
N TYR A 107 -1.54 -0.75 -7.53
CA TYR A 107 -2.20 -0.40 -8.79
C TYR A 107 -1.33 0.46 -9.72
N CYS A 108 -0.57 1.42 -9.18
CA CYS A 108 0.40 2.22 -9.95
C CYS A 108 1.68 1.46 -10.32
N GLY A 109 1.88 0.26 -9.76
CA GLY A 109 3.01 -0.62 -10.01
C GLY A 109 4.00 -0.75 -8.87
N PHE A 110 3.88 0.03 -7.79
CA PHE A 110 4.89 -0.02 -6.73
C PHE A 110 5.04 -1.42 -6.13
N HIS A 111 6.30 -1.77 -5.85
CA HIS A 111 6.63 -2.81 -4.90
C HIS A 111 6.40 -2.27 -3.48
N VAL A 112 5.30 -2.69 -2.85
CA VAL A 112 4.88 -2.12 -1.56
C VAL A 112 5.58 -2.81 -0.40
N LEU A 113 6.30 -2.05 0.41
CA LEU A 113 6.94 -2.52 1.64
C LEU A 113 5.93 -2.66 2.78
N ALA A 114 6.25 -3.50 3.76
CA ALA A 114 5.47 -3.60 4.99
C ALA A 114 5.36 -2.21 5.66
N PRO A 115 4.19 -1.83 6.19
CA PRO A 115 3.99 -0.50 6.74
C PRO A 115 4.86 -0.27 7.98
N GLN A 116 5.23 0.98 8.25
CA GLN A 116 5.75 1.41 9.54
C GLN A 116 4.58 2.02 10.34
N ILE A 117 4.16 1.36 11.42
CA ILE A 117 3.04 1.83 12.23
C ILE A 117 3.54 2.24 13.61
N PHE A 118 3.26 3.48 13.99
CA PHE A 118 3.51 4.01 15.32
C PHE A 118 2.18 4.01 16.08
N TRP A 119 2.02 3.04 16.97
CA TRP A 119 0.78 2.85 17.73
C TRP A 119 0.70 3.83 18.91
N ALA A 120 -0.34 4.67 18.91
CA ALA A 120 -0.68 5.59 20.00
C ALA A 120 0.50 6.42 20.57
N PRO A 121 1.38 7.04 19.74
CA PRO A 121 2.55 7.74 20.23
C PRO A 121 2.19 8.95 21.12
N ALA A 122 1.01 9.55 20.92
CA ALA A 122 0.55 10.67 21.74
C ALA A 122 0.30 10.29 23.22
N SER A 123 0.02 9.01 23.51
CA SER A 123 -0.15 8.47 24.87
C SER A 123 1.06 7.68 25.37
N ALA A 124 2.10 7.52 24.55
CA ALA A 124 3.30 6.76 24.89
C ALA A 124 4.26 7.60 25.76
N ALA A 125 5.03 6.94 26.62
CA ALA A 125 6.05 7.62 27.42
C ALA A 125 7.16 8.17 26.52
N ASP A 126 7.91 9.15 27.02
CA ASP A 126 9.01 9.78 26.26
C ASP A 126 10.04 8.77 25.77
N GLU A 127 10.35 7.76 26.60
CA GLU A 127 11.30 6.72 26.26
C GLU A 127 10.78 5.76 25.17
N ASP A 128 9.48 5.47 25.18
CA ASP A 128 8.83 4.67 24.14
C ASP A 128 8.86 5.42 22.81
N ARG A 129 8.59 6.74 22.81
CA ARG A 129 8.65 7.57 21.59
C ARG A 129 10.07 7.65 21.03
N LYS A 130 11.10 7.73 21.89
CA LYS A 130 12.50 7.65 21.44
C LYS A 130 12.82 6.28 20.84
N SER A 131 12.36 5.21 21.48
CA SER A 131 12.55 3.83 21.00
C SER A 131 11.88 3.61 19.64
N MET A 132 10.68 4.13 19.45
CA MET A 132 10.00 4.14 18.14
C MET A 132 10.83 4.83 17.06
N MET A 133 11.39 6.01 17.36
CA MET A 133 12.22 6.76 16.42
C MET A 133 13.55 6.04 16.11
N GLU A 134 14.17 5.39 17.09
CA GLU A 134 15.41 4.64 16.89
C GLU A 134 15.17 3.36 16.09
N ALA A 135 14.09 2.64 16.37
CA ALA A 135 13.67 1.48 15.57
C ALA A 135 13.43 1.88 14.11
N TRP A 136 12.77 3.04 13.90
CA TRP A 136 12.54 3.54 12.54
C TRP A 136 13.84 3.95 11.84
N ARG A 137 14.75 4.64 12.54
CA ARG A 137 16.09 4.96 12.03
C ARG A 137 16.87 3.70 11.63
N THR A 138 16.82 2.67 12.47
CA THR A 138 17.50 1.39 12.23
C THR A 138 16.94 0.71 10.98
N ARG A 139 15.60 0.63 10.86
CA ARG A 139 14.94 0.04 9.70
C ARG A 139 15.29 0.75 8.40
N LEU A 140 15.33 2.09 8.42
CA LEU A 140 15.69 2.90 7.26
C LEU A 140 17.06 2.54 6.64
N GLN A 141 18.01 2.02 7.42
CA GLN A 141 19.35 1.67 6.95
C GLN A 141 19.36 0.50 5.96
N GLY A 142 18.37 -0.41 6.04
CA GLY A 142 18.26 -1.59 5.18
C GLY A 142 16.99 -1.64 4.33
N LEU A 143 16.20 -0.56 4.33
CA LEU A 143 14.83 -0.56 3.81
C LEU A 143 14.73 -0.90 2.33
N LEU A 144 15.74 -0.50 1.52
CA LEU A 144 15.78 -0.83 0.10
C LEU A 144 15.96 -2.33 -0.17
N GLU A 145 16.46 -3.10 0.78
CA GLU A 145 16.70 -4.54 0.62
C GLU A 145 15.61 -5.41 1.24
N GLU A 146 14.64 -4.78 1.92
CA GLU A 146 13.49 -5.48 2.46
C GLU A 146 12.68 -6.15 1.35
N LYS A 147 12.20 -7.36 1.66
CA LYS A 147 11.16 -8.03 0.88
C LYS A 147 9.88 -7.21 0.95
N THR A 148 9.12 -7.22 -0.14
CA THR A 148 7.85 -6.49 -0.25
C THR A 148 6.68 -7.37 0.17
N LEU A 149 5.52 -6.75 0.37
CA LEU A 149 4.25 -7.44 0.54
C LEU A 149 3.92 -8.27 -0.71
N SER A 150 3.23 -9.38 -0.50
CA SER A 150 2.77 -10.28 -1.55
C SER A 150 1.41 -9.80 -2.10
N PHE A 151 1.37 -9.48 -3.39
CA PHE A 151 0.12 -9.30 -4.14
C PHE A 151 -0.02 -10.38 -5.20
N PHE A 152 -1.26 -10.70 -5.55
CA PHE A 152 -1.51 -11.77 -6.50
C PHE A 152 -1.31 -11.27 -7.94
N SER A 153 -0.58 -12.03 -8.77
CA SER A 153 -0.22 -11.60 -10.12
C SER A 153 -1.45 -11.38 -11.00
N LEU A 154 -1.42 -10.33 -11.82
CA LEU A 154 -2.41 -10.07 -12.86
C LEU A 154 -2.60 -11.27 -13.81
N ASP A 155 -1.56 -12.07 -14.02
CA ASP A 155 -1.62 -13.25 -14.90
C ASP A 155 -2.58 -14.33 -14.39
N CYS A 156 -2.99 -14.25 -13.12
CA CYS A 156 -3.98 -15.15 -12.54
C CYS A 156 -5.43 -14.72 -12.83
N PHE A 157 -5.64 -13.58 -13.47
CA PHE A 157 -6.97 -13.03 -13.77
C PHE A 157 -7.23 -13.09 -15.27
N ASP A 158 -8.49 -13.30 -15.63
CA ASP A 158 -8.96 -13.22 -17.01
C ASP A 158 -8.95 -11.76 -17.49
N GLU A 159 -8.31 -11.50 -18.63
CA GLU A 159 -8.06 -10.14 -19.13
C GLU A 159 -9.33 -9.39 -19.55
N LYS A 160 -10.44 -10.10 -19.78
CA LYS A 160 -11.72 -9.50 -20.21
C LYS A 160 -12.63 -9.21 -19.04
N THR A 161 -12.72 -10.16 -18.11
CA THR A 161 -13.66 -10.12 -16.98
C THR A 161 -13.01 -9.62 -15.68
N PHE A 162 -11.68 -9.59 -15.62
CA PHE A 162 -10.87 -9.29 -14.43
C PHE A 162 -11.21 -10.20 -13.23
N GLN A 163 -11.77 -11.38 -13.50
CA GLN A 163 -12.06 -12.40 -12.50
C GLN A 163 -10.88 -13.36 -12.38
N LEU A 164 -10.71 -13.96 -11.20
CA LEU A 164 -9.69 -14.98 -10.98
C LEU A 164 -9.94 -16.18 -11.92
N LYS A 165 -8.92 -16.67 -12.61
CA LYS A 165 -9.08 -17.79 -13.55
C LYS A 165 -9.57 -19.07 -12.84
N PRO A 166 -10.44 -19.89 -13.45
CA PRO A 166 -10.99 -21.08 -12.82
C PRO A 166 -9.93 -22.08 -12.33
N ASP A 167 -8.85 -22.29 -13.09
CA ASP A 167 -7.77 -23.21 -12.71
C ASP A 167 -7.01 -22.71 -11.46
N VAL A 168 -6.92 -21.39 -11.29
CA VAL A 168 -6.33 -20.79 -10.11
C VAL A 168 -7.27 -20.91 -8.92
N GLN A 169 -8.57 -20.69 -9.11
CA GLN A 169 -9.58 -20.93 -8.07
C GLN A 169 -9.51 -22.37 -7.54
N GLU A 170 -9.44 -23.35 -8.45
CA GLU A 170 -9.36 -24.78 -8.11
C GLU A 170 -8.10 -25.11 -7.29
N LYS A 171 -6.92 -24.58 -7.70
CA LYS A 171 -5.67 -24.73 -6.94
C LYS A 171 -5.74 -24.13 -5.54
N GLN A 172 -6.56 -23.10 -5.35
CA GLN A 172 -6.76 -22.46 -4.06
C GLN A 172 -7.87 -23.11 -3.23
N ALA A 173 -8.71 -23.97 -3.81
CA ALA A 173 -9.88 -24.53 -3.14
C ALA A 173 -9.53 -25.29 -1.85
N SER A 174 -8.41 -26.01 -1.82
CA SER A 174 -7.93 -26.76 -0.66
C SER A 174 -7.16 -25.94 0.38
N LYS A 175 -6.84 -24.68 0.10
CA LYS A 175 -6.14 -23.80 1.05
C LYS A 175 -7.09 -23.31 2.14
N GLU A 176 -6.58 -23.20 3.36
CA GLU A 176 -7.35 -22.71 4.52
C GLU A 176 -7.71 -21.24 4.36
N PHE A 177 -6.73 -20.40 4.03
CA PHE A 177 -6.89 -18.95 3.90
C PHE A 177 -7.20 -18.54 2.47
N GLY A 178 -7.77 -17.35 2.33
CA GLY A 178 -7.88 -16.63 1.07
C GLY A 178 -6.52 -16.19 0.54
N LEU A 179 -6.50 -15.63 -0.68
CA LEU A 179 -5.25 -15.24 -1.35
C LEU A 179 -4.64 -13.97 -0.75
N THR A 180 -5.49 -12.98 -0.47
CA THR A 180 -5.11 -11.68 0.07
C THR A 180 -6.26 -11.12 0.89
N ALA A 181 -6.05 -9.98 1.56
CA ALA A 181 -7.11 -9.29 2.30
C ALA A 181 -8.34 -8.95 1.42
N GLY A 182 -8.13 -8.54 0.16
CA GLY A 182 -9.23 -8.20 -0.75
C GLY A 182 -9.69 -9.33 -1.68
N ILE A 183 -8.93 -10.41 -1.79
CA ILE A 183 -9.27 -11.57 -2.63
C ILE A 183 -9.31 -12.81 -1.73
N HIS A 184 -10.27 -12.80 -0.81
CA HIS A 184 -10.35 -13.78 0.26
C HIS A 184 -11.12 -15.05 -0.12
N LEU A 185 -11.81 -15.08 -1.28
CA LEU A 185 -12.53 -16.26 -1.79
C LEU A 185 -13.54 -16.86 -0.80
N ASN A 186 -14.18 -16.02 0.03
CA ASN A 186 -15.05 -16.43 1.14
C ASN A 186 -14.38 -17.33 2.20
N LYS A 187 -13.05 -17.26 2.30
CA LYS A 187 -12.23 -17.92 3.30
C LYS A 187 -11.72 -16.93 4.36
N PRO A 188 -11.19 -17.41 5.49
CA PRO A 188 -10.45 -16.56 6.43
C PRO A 188 -9.36 -15.75 5.74
N LEU A 189 -9.13 -14.52 6.22
CA LEU A 189 -8.08 -13.65 5.68
C LEU A 189 -6.70 -14.23 5.99
N PRO A 190 -5.76 -14.22 5.03
CA PRO A 190 -4.39 -14.61 5.31
C PRO A 190 -3.77 -13.69 6.38
N PRO A 191 -3.16 -14.24 7.44
CA PRO A 191 -2.65 -13.45 8.54
C PRO A 191 -1.53 -12.53 8.07
N HIS A 192 -1.58 -11.27 8.50
CA HIS A 192 -0.56 -10.25 8.22
C HIS A 192 -0.30 -9.95 6.73
N ASN A 193 -1.19 -10.32 5.80
CA ASN A 193 -0.98 -10.14 4.36
C ASN A 193 -0.62 -8.70 3.93
N GLN A 194 -1.11 -7.68 4.64
CA GLN A 194 -0.83 -6.27 4.38
C GLN A 194 0.16 -5.65 5.40
N MET A 195 0.66 -6.48 6.32
CA MET A 195 1.45 -6.06 7.49
C MET A 195 2.87 -6.64 7.50
N LYS A 196 3.11 -7.81 6.91
CA LYS A 196 4.41 -8.49 6.89
C LYS A 196 4.74 -8.98 5.49
N ALA A 197 6.01 -8.88 5.12
CA ALA A 197 6.50 -9.36 3.84
C ALA A 197 6.61 -10.88 3.79
N GLY A 198 6.38 -11.48 2.61
CA GLY A 198 6.58 -12.91 2.37
C GLY A 198 5.57 -13.84 3.06
N CYS A 199 4.43 -13.30 3.49
CA CYS A 199 3.24 -14.08 3.85
C CYS A 199 2.52 -14.61 2.61
#